data_AF-A0A7Y0SR27-F1
#
_entry.id   AF-A0A7Y0SR27-F1
#
_cell.length_a   1.000
_cell.length_b   1.000
_cell.length_c   1.000
_cell.angle_alpha   90.00
_cell.angle_beta   90.00
_cell.angle_gamma   90.00
#
_symmetry.space_group_name_H-M   'P 1'
#
loop_
_entity.id
_entity.type
_entity.pdbx_description
1 polymer ?
#
loop_
_entity_poly.entity_id
_entity_poly.type
_entity_poly.pdbx_seq_one_letter_code
_entity_poly.pdbx_strand_id
1 'polypeptide(L)'
;MNKKILFIPLVAFMILAGIFATQLMRNQEGDDPTKLESVLVGKPVPEFHLEDLAEPGKQYDQSIFKGEPLLLNVWATWCPTCY
;
A
#
# COMPACT_ATOMS: atom_id res chain seq x y z
N MET A 1 2.48 40.95 -36.83
CA MET A 1 2.21 39.76 -35.98
C MET A 1 3.42 39.47 -35.11
N ASN A 2 3.28 39.57 -33.79
CA ASN A 2 4.37 39.25 -32.86
C ASN A 2 4.59 37.74 -32.83
N LYS A 3 5.64 37.26 -33.50
CA LYS A 3 6.03 35.83 -33.58
C LYS A 3 6.12 35.12 -32.22
N LYS A 4 6.28 35.87 -31.13
CA LYS A 4 6.31 35.38 -29.74
C LYS A 4 5.01 34.68 -29.30
N ILE A 5 3.86 35.05 -29.89
CA ILE A 5 2.55 34.44 -29.57
C ILE A 5 2.52 32.96 -29.99
N LEU A 6 3.28 32.57 -31.01
CA LEU A 6 3.34 31.20 -31.50
C LEU A 6 3.98 30.21 -30.51
N PHE A 7 4.76 30.72 -29.54
CA PHE A 7 5.44 29.90 -28.53
C PHE A 7 4.62 29.70 -27.25
N ILE A 8 3.47 30.37 -27.10
CA ILE A 8 2.61 30.24 -25.92
C ILE A 8 2.21 28.78 -25.65
N PRO A 9 1.77 27.98 -26.64
CA PRO A 9 1.41 26.58 -26.40
C PRO A 9 2.58 25.73 -25.90
N LEU A 10 3.79 25.98 -26.42
CA LEU A 10 5.00 25.26 -26.01
C LEU A 10 5.36 25.57 -24.56
N VAL A 11 5.30 26.85 -24.16
CA VAL A 11 5.57 27.26 -22.77
C VAL A 11 4.54 26.64 -21.82
N ALA A 12 3.25 26.66 -22.18
CA ALA A 12 2.21 26.03 -21.36
C ALA A 12 2.43 24.51 -21.21
N PHE A 13 2.80 23.82 -22.28
CA PHE A 13 3.14 22.40 -22.24
C PHE A 13 4.35 22.12 -21.33
N MET A 14 5.42 22.91 -21.46
CA MET A 14 6.63 22.74 -20.63
C MET A 14 6.34 22.94 -19.14
N ILE A 15 5.45 23.88 -18.79
CA ILE A 15 5.01 24.09 -17.41
C ILE A 15 4.27 22.85 -16.90
N LEU A 16 3.30 22.33 -17.65
CA LEU A 16 2.54 21.14 -17.27
C LEU A 16 3.44 19.90 -17.14
N ALA A 17 4.34 19.70 -18.10
CA ALA A 17 5.31 18.62 -18.06
C ALA A 17 6.22 18.72 -16.82
N GLY A 18 6.66 19.92 -16.46
CA GLY A 18 7.42 20.17 -15.24
C GLY A 18 6.65 19.82 -13.98
N ILE A 19 5.38 20.24 -13.88
CA ILE A 19 4.50 19.91 -12.74
C ILE A 19 4.30 18.39 -12.62
N PHE A 20 4.05 17.69 -13.73
CA PHE A 20 3.84 16.24 -13.69
C PHE A 20 5.12 15.47 -13.40
N ALA A 21 6.27 15.91 -13.93
CA ALA A 21 7.57 15.29 -13.62
C ALA A 21 7.92 15.41 -12.14
N THR A 22 7.71 16.59 -11.54
CA THR A 22 7.97 16.78 -10.10
C THR A 22 7.04 15.94 -9.25
N GLN A 23 5.75 15.86 -9.59
CA GLN A 23 4.81 15.05 -8.84
C GLN A 23 5.11 13.55 -8.97
N LEU A 24 5.50 13.08 -10.16
CA LEU A 24 5.88 11.68 -10.37
C LEU A 24 7.09 11.29 -9.51
N MET A 25 8.13 12.13 -9.47
CA MET A 25 9.32 11.90 -8.65
C MET A 25 8.96 11.81 -7.16
N ARG A 26 8.13 12.73 -6.66
CA ARG A 26 7.68 12.72 -5.26
C ARG A 26 6.87 11.48 -4.90
N ASN A 27 5.95 11.07 -5.77
CA ASN A 27 5.17 9.85 -5.55
C ASN A 27 6.09 8.60 -5.47
N GLN A 28 7.16 8.53 -6.27
CA GLN A 28 8.13 7.43 -6.19
C GLN A 28 8.88 7.38 -4.85
N GLU A 29 9.16 8.53 -4.25
CA GLU A 29 9.91 8.65 -2.98
C GLU A 29 9.07 8.33 -1.73
N GLY A 30 7.76 8.14 -1.85
CA GLY A 30 6.90 7.71 -0.73
C GLY A 30 5.70 8.59 -0.45
N ASP A 31 5.61 9.77 -1.08
CA ASP A 31 4.42 10.67 -1.05
C ASP A 31 3.27 10.12 -1.93
N ASP A 32 3.23 8.80 -2.19
CA ASP A 32 2.20 8.19 -3.01
C ASP A 32 0.85 8.16 -2.25
N PRO A 33 -0.14 8.99 -2.64
CA PRO A 33 -1.42 9.04 -1.95
C PRO A 33 -2.26 7.77 -2.14
N THR A 34 -1.83 6.86 -3.03
CA THR A 34 -2.46 5.55 -3.26
C THR A 34 -1.83 4.44 -2.41
N LYS A 35 -0.70 4.70 -1.73
CA LYS A 35 -0.21 3.78 -0.71
C LYS A 35 -1.19 3.79 0.46
N LEU A 36 -1.83 2.65 0.68
CA LEU A 36 -2.50 2.36 1.94
C LEU A 36 -1.41 2.31 3.00
N GLU A 37 -1.24 3.41 3.76
CA GLU A 37 -0.50 3.34 5.01
C GLU A 37 -1.10 2.20 5.82
N SER A 38 -0.28 1.21 6.18
CA SER A 38 -0.74 0.12 7.02
C SER A 38 -1.10 0.74 8.38
N VAL A 39 -2.40 1.00 8.56
CA VAL A 39 -2.99 1.75 9.69
C VAL A 39 -2.63 1.10 11.03
N LEU A 40 -2.23 -0.17 11.01
CA LEU A 40 -1.92 -0.97 12.17
C LEU A 40 -0.41 -1.13 12.44
N VAL A 41 0.47 -0.43 11.73
CA VAL A 41 1.90 -0.44 12.06
C VAL A 41 2.13 0.11 13.46
N GLY A 42 2.90 -0.64 14.26
CA GLY A 42 3.16 -0.31 15.68
C GLY A 42 1.97 -0.57 16.61
N LYS A 43 0.84 -1.07 16.11
CA LYS A 43 -0.27 -1.55 16.94
C LYS A 43 -0.09 -3.06 17.24
N PRO A 44 -0.51 -3.53 18.42
CA PRO A 44 -0.53 -4.96 18.68
C PRO A 44 -1.55 -5.65 17.77
N VAL A 45 -1.31 -6.92 17.44
CA VAL A 45 -2.31 -7.76 16.77
C VAL A 45 -3.52 -7.92 17.71
N PRO A 46 -4.77 -7.82 17.22
CA PRO A 46 -5.96 -7.96 18.05
C PRO A 46 -6.04 -9.29 18.81
N GLU A 47 -6.68 -9.25 19.98
CA GLU A 47 -6.98 -10.44 20.77
C GLU A 47 -7.96 -11.37 20.02
N PHE A 48 -7.72 -12.66 20.08
CA PHE A 48 -8.42 -13.72 19.36
C PHE A 48 -8.25 -15.06 20.11
N HIS A 49 -9.25 -15.92 19.97
CA HIS A 49 -9.21 -17.32 20.37
C HIS A 49 -9.92 -18.11 19.26
N LEU A 50 -9.16 -18.85 18.46
CA LEU A 50 -9.66 -19.47 17.22
C LEU A 50 -9.23 -20.93 17.12
N GLU A 51 -10.11 -21.75 16.56
CA GLU A 51 -9.87 -23.18 16.36
C GLU A 51 -8.99 -23.46 15.14
N ASP A 52 -8.17 -24.50 15.22
CA ASP A 52 -7.37 -25.01 14.11
C ASP A 52 -8.28 -25.58 13.01
N LEU A 53 -7.95 -25.27 11.75
CA LEU A 53 -8.73 -25.73 10.59
C LEU A 53 -8.51 -27.22 10.27
N ALA A 54 -7.36 -27.79 10.62
CA ALA A 54 -6.98 -29.17 10.35
C ALA A 54 -7.21 -30.09 11.56
N GLU A 55 -7.12 -29.58 12.78
CA GLU A 55 -7.22 -30.34 14.03
C GLU A 55 -8.37 -29.85 14.92
N PRO A 56 -9.59 -30.44 14.81
CA PRO A 56 -10.73 -30.04 15.62
C PRO A 56 -10.44 -30.10 17.14
N GLY A 57 -10.88 -29.06 17.85
CA GLY A 57 -10.69 -28.89 19.29
C GLY A 57 -9.36 -28.24 19.70
N LYS A 58 -8.39 -28.10 18.79
CA LYS A 58 -7.15 -27.37 19.05
C LYS A 58 -7.39 -25.87 18.89
N GLN A 59 -6.96 -25.07 19.86
CA GLN A 59 -7.19 -23.63 19.89
C GLN A 59 -5.87 -22.85 19.83
N TYR A 60 -5.90 -21.70 19.17
CA TYR A 60 -4.80 -20.74 19.12
C TYR A 60 -5.24 -19.38 19.69
N ASP A 61 -4.26 -18.67 20.24
CA ASP A 61 -4.38 -17.32 20.77
C ASP A 61 -3.09 -16.52 20.53
N GLN A 62 -2.92 -15.39 21.21
CA GLN A 62 -1.82 -14.44 21.06
C GLN A 62 -0.45 -15.09 21.36
N SER A 63 -0.43 -16.24 22.02
CA SER A 63 0.80 -16.97 22.29
C SER A 63 1.54 -17.38 21.01
N ILE A 64 0.84 -17.52 19.86
CA ILE A 64 1.47 -17.83 18.57
C ILE A 64 2.43 -16.74 18.09
N PHE A 65 2.32 -15.53 18.63
CA PHE A 65 3.13 -14.39 18.22
C PHE A 65 4.40 -14.18 19.07
N LYS A 66 4.70 -15.09 19.99
CA LYS A 66 5.90 -15.01 20.84
C LYS A 66 7.10 -15.65 20.16
N GLY A 67 8.26 -15.02 20.29
CA GLY A 67 9.53 -15.55 19.81
C GLY A 67 10.04 -14.79 18.59
N GLU A 68 10.07 -15.46 17.44
CA GLU A 68 10.67 -14.95 16.22
C GLU A 68 9.71 -14.06 15.41
N PRO A 69 10.23 -13.14 14.56
CA PRO A 69 9.43 -12.42 13.59
C PRO A 69 8.66 -13.39 12.69
N LEU A 70 7.42 -13.02 12.38
CA LEU A 70 6.46 -13.91 11.77
C LEU A 70 5.60 -13.15 10.76
N LEU A 71 5.24 -13.86 9.69
CA LEU A 71 4.37 -13.35 8.65
C LEU A 71 2.98 -13.95 8.83
N LEU A 72 2.00 -13.09 9.12
CA LEU A 72 0.60 -13.51 9.20
C LEU A 72 -0.04 -13.38 7.82
N ASN A 73 -0.41 -14.50 7.22
CA ASN A 73 -1.17 -14.52 5.97
C ASN A 73 -2.67 -14.73 6.25
N VAL A 74 -3.51 -13.87 5.68
CA VAL A 74 -4.97 -13.97 5.76
C VAL A 74 -5.49 -14.33 4.38
N TRP A 75 -6.19 -15.47 4.29
CA TRP A 75 -6.69 -16.00 3.04
C TRP A 75 -8.05 -16.67 3.23
N ALA A 76 -8.69 -17.01 2.11
CA ALA A 76 -9.93 -17.79 2.10
C ALA A 76 -10.04 -18.57 0.79
N THR A 77 -10.83 -19.65 0.78
CA THR A 77 -11.04 -20.51 -0.40
C THR A 77 -11.68 -19.78 -1.59
N TRP A 78 -12.41 -18.72 -1.32
CA TRP A 78 -13.08 -17.89 -2.33
C TRP A 78 -12.25 -16.65 -2.72
N CYS A 79 -11.03 -16.48 -2.19
CA CYS A 79 -10.15 -15.37 -2.54
C CYS A 79 -9.36 -15.67 -3.82
N PRO A 80 -9.67 -15.03 -4.97
CA PRO A 80 -9.05 -15.37 -6.25
C PRO A 80 -7.61 -14.88 -6.39
N THR A 81 -7.11 -14.06 -5.47
CA THR A 81 -5.73 -13.56 -5.48
C THR A 81 -4.85 -14.20 -4.41
N CYS A 82 -5.38 -15.22 -3.71
CA CYS A 82 -4.71 -15.84 -2.57
C CYS A 82 -4.04 -17.20 -2.90
N TYR A 83 -4.03 -17.61 -4.17
CA TYR A 83 -3.32 -18.80 -4.64
C TYR A 83 -1.92 -18.47 -5.17
#